data_AF-A0A820P3D7-F1
#
_entry.id   AF-A0A820P3D7-F1
#
_cell.length_a   1.000
_cell.length_b   1.000
_cell.length_c   1.000
_cell.angle_alpha   90.00
_cell.angle_beta   90.00
_cell.angle_gamma   90.00
#
_symmetry.space_group_name_H-M   'P 1'
#
loop_
_entity.id
_entity.type
_entity.pdbx_description
1 polymer ?
#
loop_
_entity_poly.entity_id
_entity_poly.type
_entity_poly.pdbx_seq_one_letter_code
_entity_poly.pdbx_strand_id
1 'polypeptide(L)'
;SVKGFNQLPFWYPANIYQFLNGTTFDPDHFDTENQSLMDSIVGVSGYIDETTDERIISQKHFNVSTPTTFNGYNVPGGEFPFWSSQPYTHSVTLLALAQYNNLDD
;
A
#
# COMPACT_ATOMS: atom_id res chain seq x y z
N SER A 1 -1.26 -4.49 3.70
CA SER A 1 -2.63 -4.11 4.12
C SER A 1 -2.72 -2.60 4.03
N VAL A 2 -3.32 -2.07 2.96
CA VAL A 2 -3.47 -0.62 2.73
C VAL A 2 -4.72 -0.12 3.43
N LYS A 3 -4.58 0.72 4.45
CA LYS A 3 -5.73 1.13 5.28
C LYS A 3 -6.26 2.53 4.93
N GLY A 4 -5.54 3.23 4.06
CA GLY A 4 -5.88 4.54 3.48
C GLY A 4 -4.88 4.90 2.37
N PHE A 5 -5.20 5.90 1.54
CA PHE A 5 -4.33 6.34 0.43
C PHE A 5 -2.99 6.94 0.90
N ASN A 6 -2.93 7.44 2.12
CA ASN A 6 -1.70 7.92 2.77
C ASN A 6 -0.86 6.80 3.40
N GLN A 7 -1.31 5.55 3.35
CA GLN A 7 -0.63 4.37 3.90
C GLN A 7 -0.39 3.31 2.83
N LEU A 8 -0.26 3.73 1.57
CA LEU A 8 0.13 2.83 0.49
C LEU A 8 1.55 2.31 0.74
N PRO A 9 1.85 1.05 0.39
CA PRO A 9 3.15 0.42 0.63
C PRO A 9 4.29 1.18 -0.05
N PHE A 10 4.02 1.91 -1.14
CA PHE A 10 5.02 2.72 -1.86
C PHE A 10 5.62 3.85 -1.01
N TRP A 11 4.95 4.26 0.07
CA TRP A 11 5.43 5.32 0.98
C TRP A 11 6.34 4.79 2.09
N TYR A 12 6.57 3.48 2.13
CA TYR A 12 7.44 2.86 3.12
C TYR A 12 8.83 2.62 2.54
N PRO A 13 9.87 2.59 3.38
CA PRO A 13 11.22 2.40 2.91
C PRO A 13 11.40 1.11 2.10
N ALA A 14 12.11 1.24 0.99
CA ALA A 14 12.47 0.16 0.09
C ALA A 14 13.97 0.24 -0.25
N ASN A 15 14.53 -0.88 -0.71
CA ASN A 15 15.89 -0.97 -1.24
C ASN A 15 15.93 -1.55 -2.66
N ILE A 16 14.77 -1.82 -3.24
CA ILE A 16 14.57 -2.15 -4.65
C ILE A 16 13.64 -1.11 -5.27
N TYR A 17 14.12 -0.49 -6.36
CA TYR A 17 13.39 0.47 -7.18
C TYR A 17 13.67 0.17 -8.65
N GLN A 18 12.74 -0.51 -9.32
CA GLN A 18 12.91 -0.95 -10.71
C GLN A 18 11.61 -0.81 -11.49
N PHE A 19 11.68 -0.41 -12.76
CA PHE A 19 10.55 -0.51 -13.66
C PHE A 19 10.32 -1.97 -14.06
N LEU A 20 9.12 -2.31 -14.55
CA LEU A 20 8.80 -3.67 -15.04
C LEU A 20 9.70 -4.13 -16.20
N ASN A 21 10.32 -3.19 -16.92
CA ASN A 21 11.31 -3.47 -17.96
C ASN A 21 12.72 -3.81 -17.39
N GLY A 22 12.89 -3.82 -16.06
CA GLY A 22 14.13 -4.14 -15.35
C GLY A 22 15.09 -2.97 -15.12
N THR A 23 14.80 -1.77 -15.63
CA THR A 23 15.69 -0.62 -15.39
C THR A 23 15.45 -0.04 -14.00
N THR A 24 16.53 0.18 -13.24
CA THR A 24 16.47 0.83 -11.94
C THR A 24 16.15 2.31 -12.07
N PHE A 25 15.47 2.87 -11.08
CA PHE A 25 15.24 4.31 -10.98
C PHE A 25 15.60 4.85 -9.60
N ASP A 26 15.80 6.15 -9.54
CA ASP A 26 16.07 6.86 -8.30
C ASP A 26 14.74 7.35 -7.69
N PRO A 27 14.34 6.89 -6.50
CA PRO A 27 13.11 7.33 -5.85
C PRO A 27 13.13 8.82 -5.47
N ASP A 28 14.30 9.45 -5.27
CA ASP A 28 14.41 10.87 -4.90
C ASP A 28 14.13 11.81 -6.10
N HIS A 29 14.33 11.30 -7.32
CA HIS A 29 14.09 12.02 -8.57
C HIS A 29 12.92 11.44 -9.36
N PHE A 30 12.05 10.65 -8.71
CA PHE A 30 10.91 10.05 -9.36
C PHE A 30 9.84 11.11 -9.65
N ASP A 31 9.54 11.30 -10.93
CA ASP A 31 8.54 12.25 -11.39
C ASP A 31 7.16 11.58 -11.39
N THR A 32 6.41 11.76 -10.31
CA THR A 32 5.07 11.17 -10.17
C THR A 32 4.04 11.70 -11.17
N GLU A 33 4.34 12.77 -11.92
CA GLU A 33 3.45 13.30 -12.97
C GLU A 33 3.66 12.58 -14.30
N ASN A 34 4.91 12.21 -14.61
CA ASN A 34 5.27 11.58 -15.89
C ASN A 34 5.63 10.09 -15.78
N GLN A 35 5.86 9.57 -14.57
CA GLN A 35 6.24 8.18 -14.30
C GLN A 35 5.17 7.49 -13.44
N SER A 36 4.81 6.28 -13.87
CA SER A 36 3.78 5.47 -13.22
C SER A 36 4.40 4.54 -12.18
N LEU A 37 4.00 4.69 -10.92
CA LEU A 37 4.32 3.71 -9.87
C LEU A 37 3.73 2.32 -10.17
N MET A 38 2.69 2.23 -11.00
CA MET A 38 2.07 0.94 -11.35
C MET A 38 2.96 0.11 -12.28
N ASP A 39 3.86 0.76 -13.01
CA ASP A 39 4.85 0.10 -13.87
C ASP A 39 6.20 -0.10 -13.15
N SER A 40 6.16 -0.09 -11.82
CA SER A 40 7.34 -0.20 -10.96
C SER A 40 7.23 -1.31 -9.91
N ILE A 41 8.39 -1.82 -9.55
CA ILE A 41 8.65 -2.74 -8.44
C ILE A 41 9.33 -1.91 -7.37
N VAL A 42 8.62 -1.73 -6.25
CA VAL A 42 9.13 -1.08 -5.04
C VAL A 42 9.02 -2.08 -3.90
N GLY A 43 10.14 -2.36 -3.23
CA GLY A 43 10.13 -3.32 -2.14
C GLY A 43 11.46 -3.43 -1.39
N VAL A 44 11.45 -4.31 -0.40
CA VAL A 44 12.63 -4.65 0.40
C VAL A 44 13.09 -6.05 0.03
N SER A 45 14.38 -6.20 -0.21
CA SER A 45 15.06 -7.48 -0.34
C SER A 45 16.21 -7.59 0.66
N GLY A 46 16.34 -8.77 1.26
CA GLY A 46 17.32 -9.03 2.30
C GLY A 46 16.96 -8.38 3.64
N TYR A 47 17.99 -8.03 4.40
CA TYR A 47 17.88 -7.44 5.73
C TYR A 47 18.36 -6.00 5.69
N ILE A 48 17.58 -5.09 6.27
CA ILE A 48 17.95 -3.70 6.53
C ILE A 48 18.29 -3.63 8.02
N ASP A 49 19.49 -3.18 8.34
CA ASP A 49 19.89 -3.00 9.74
C ASP A 49 19.13 -1.82 10.37
N GLU A 50 18.99 -1.85 11.69
CA GLU A 50 18.22 -0.84 12.45
C GLU A 50 18.69 0.59 12.19
N THR A 51 20.01 0.83 12.11
CA THR A 51 20.53 2.18 11.88
C THR A 51 20.20 2.69 10.48
N THR A 52 20.20 1.80 9.49
CA THR A 52 19.74 2.13 8.14
C THR A 52 18.24 2.36 8.11
N ASP A 53 17.45 1.52 8.79
CA ASP A 53 15.99 1.62 8.84
C ASP A 53 15.52 2.95 9.45
N GLU A 54 16.08 3.33 10.60
CA GLU A 54 15.80 4.61 11.25
C GLU A 54 16.16 5.81 10.36
N ARG A 55 17.26 5.70 9.60
CA ARG A 55 17.65 6.74 8.66
C ARG A 55 16.65 6.84 7.51
N ILE A 56 16.30 5.74 6.86
CA ILE A 56 15.44 5.75 5.67
C ILE A 56 13.96 6.02 6.02
N ILE A 57 13.47 5.66 7.21
CA ILE A 57 12.10 5.96 7.62
C ILE A 57 11.87 7.47 7.84
N SER A 58 12.94 8.18 8.22
CA SER A 58 12.93 9.65 8.40
C SER A 58 12.99 10.44 7.09
N GLN A 59 13.33 9.77 5.99
CA GLN A 59 13.38 10.36 4.65
C GLN A 59 12.00 10.31 3.98
N LYS A 60 11.80 11.20 3.00
CA LYS A 60 10.63 11.15 2.14
C LYS A 60 10.85 10.12 1.03
N HIS A 61 9.83 9.34 0.73
CA HIS A 61 9.79 8.38 -0.38
C HIS A 61 8.79 8.89 -1.39
N PHE A 62 9.21 9.12 -2.65
CA PHE A 62 8.35 9.73 -3.68
C PHE A 62 7.74 11.08 -3.22
N ASN A 63 8.54 11.88 -2.52
CA ASN A 63 8.14 13.15 -1.89
C ASN A 63 7.04 13.04 -0.79
N VAL A 64 6.71 11.82 -0.33
CA VAL A 64 5.77 11.54 0.75
C VAL A 64 6.52 11.05 1.99
N SER A 65 6.17 11.54 3.18
CA SER A 65 6.75 11.05 4.43
C SER A 65 6.15 9.70 4.84
N THR A 66 6.98 8.78 5.32
CA THR A 66 6.52 7.49 5.84
C THR A 66 5.55 7.71 7.02
N PRO A 67 4.34 7.16 6.98
CA PRO A 67 3.42 7.24 8.11
C PRO A 67 3.88 6.31 9.24
N THR A 68 4.41 6.90 10.31
CA THR A 68 4.88 6.19 11.51
C THR A 68 3.82 5.99 12.59
N THR A 69 2.68 6.67 12.45
CA THR A 69 1.56 6.59 13.41
C THR A 69 0.37 5.87 12.79
N PHE A 70 -0.15 4.85 13.48
CA PHE A 70 -1.35 4.14 13.06
C PHE A 70 -2.57 4.60 13.87
N ASN A 71 -3.51 5.30 13.21
CA ASN A 71 -4.70 5.87 13.85
C ASN A 71 -5.95 4.96 13.77
N GLY A 72 -5.82 3.72 13.30
CA GLY A 72 -6.96 2.82 13.08
C GLY A 72 -7.43 2.76 11.63
N TYR A 73 -8.48 1.97 11.37
CA TYR A 73 -9.02 1.71 10.02
C TYR A 73 -10.17 2.66 9.61
N ASN A 74 -10.79 3.35 10.57
CA ASN A 74 -11.99 4.18 10.38
C ASN A 74 -11.72 5.64 10.78
N VAL A 75 -10.52 6.14 10.47
CA VAL A 75 -10.16 7.54 10.74
C VAL A 75 -10.84 8.42 9.69
N PRO A 76 -11.54 9.50 10.08
CA PRO A 76 -12.18 10.41 9.15
C PRO A 76 -11.22 10.91 8.05
N GLY A 77 -11.56 10.67 6.78
CA GLY A 77 -10.77 11.08 5.61
C GLY A 77 -9.58 10.17 5.29
N GLY A 78 -9.37 9.09 6.05
CA GLY A 78 -8.34 8.08 5.82
C GLY A 78 -8.90 6.73 5.38
N GLU A 79 -10.21 6.62 5.18
CA GLU A 79 -10.88 5.35 4.92
C GLU A 79 -10.51 4.78 3.54
N PHE A 80 -10.08 3.53 3.50
CA PHE A 80 -9.97 2.81 2.23
C PHE A 80 -11.39 2.39 1.77
N PRO A 81 -11.79 2.69 0.51
CA PRO A 81 -13.21 2.76 0.10
C PRO A 81 -14.03 1.47 0.17
N PHE A 82 -13.45 0.34 0.57
CA PHE A 82 -14.15 -0.96 0.61
C PHE A 82 -14.15 -1.64 1.98
N TRP A 83 -13.23 -1.29 2.89
CA TRP A 83 -13.04 -2.06 4.12
C TRP A 83 -13.98 -1.64 5.26
N SER A 84 -14.56 -0.44 5.18
CA SER A 84 -15.51 0.08 6.16
C SER A 84 -16.96 0.12 5.64
N SER A 85 -17.21 -0.31 4.39
CA SER A 85 -18.54 -0.21 3.78
C SER A 85 -19.49 -1.29 4.31
N GLN A 86 -20.43 -0.87 5.16
CA GLN A 86 -21.48 -1.74 5.70
C GLN A 86 -22.38 -2.32 4.59
N PRO A 87 -22.86 -1.55 3.58
CA PRO A 87 -23.67 -2.11 2.50
C PRO A 87 -22.93 -3.15 1.66
N TYR A 88 -21.63 -2.92 1.40
CA TYR A 88 -20.81 -3.87 0.66
C TYR A 88 -20.60 -5.16 1.46
N THR A 89 -20.22 -5.04 2.74
CA THR A 89 -20.05 -6.18 3.65
C THR A 89 -21.31 -7.03 3.71
N HIS A 90 -22.47 -6.38 3.86
CA HIS A 90 -23.76 -7.06 3.88
C HIS A 90 -24.04 -7.80 2.57
N SER A 91 -23.84 -7.14 1.42
CA SER A 91 -24.10 -7.73 0.11
C SER A 91 -23.20 -8.93 -0.18
N VAL A 92 -21.91 -8.84 0.13
CA VAL A 92 -20.94 -9.94 -0.06
C VAL A 92 -21.25 -11.12 0.88
N THR A 93 -21.68 -10.83 2.12
CA THR A 93 -22.07 -11.89 3.07
C THR A 93 -23.29 -12.66 2.56
N LEU A 94 -24.31 -11.96 2.04
CA LEU A 94 -25.49 -12.60 1.45
C LEU A 94 -25.14 -13.42 0.21
N LEU A 95 -24.26 -12.92 -0.65
CA LEU A 95 -23.78 -13.65 -1.82
C LEU A 95 -23.08 -14.95 -1.42
N ALA A 96 -22.18 -14.89 -0.43
CA ALA A 96 -21.46 -16.07 0.06
C ALA A 96 -22.43 -17.12 0.64
N LEU A 97 -23.43 -16.68 1.41
CA LEU A 97 -24.46 -17.58 1.95
C LEU A 97 -25.28 -18.24 0.84
N ALA A 98 -25.70 -17.48 -0.16
CA ALA A 98 -26.44 -18.01 -1.30
C ALA A 98 -25.61 -19.03 -2.10
N GLN A 99 -24.31 -18.77 -2.31
CA GLN A 99 -23.42 -19.71 -2.97
C GLN A 99 -23.25 -21.00 -2.18
N TYR A 100 -23.03 -20.92 -0.86
CA TYR A 100 -22.93 -22.08 0.01
C TYR A 100 -24.18 -22.96 -0.08
N ASN A 101 -25.36 -22.37 0.04
CA ASN A 101 -26.62 -23.12 -0.05
C ASN A 101 -26.83 -23.81 -1.40
N ASN A 102 -26.32 -23.24 -2.50
CA ASN A 102 -26.42 -23.86 -3.84
C ASN A 102 -25.36 -24.95 -4.08
N LEU A 103 -24.36 -25.11 -3.22
CA LEU A 103 -23.35 -26.17 -3.31
C LEU A 103 -23.73 -27.42 -2.51
N ASP A 104 -24.63 -27.28 -1.54
CA ASP A 104 -25.13 -28.36 -0.68
C ASP A 104 -26.41 -29.03 -1.23
N ASP A 105 -26.94 -28.55 -2.38
CA ASP A 105 -28.02 -29.17 -3.19
C ASP A 105 -27.44 -29.85 -4.45
#